data_AF-A0A7C5JYP2-F1
#
_entry.id   AF-A0A7C5JYP2-F1
#
_cell.length_a   1.000
_cell.length_b   1.000
_cell.length_c   1.000
_cell.angle_alpha   90.00
_cell.angle_beta   90.00
_cell.angle_gamma   90.00
#
_symmetry.space_group_name_H-M   'P 1'
#
loop_
_entity.id
_entity.type
_entity.pdbx_description
1 polymer ?
#
loop_
_entity_poly.entity_id
_entity_poly.type
_entity_poly.pdbx_seq_one_letter_code
_entity_poly.pdbx_strand_id
1 'polypeptide(L)'
;MTAVPILTLSTGFIKFTVVFPSMIYTLLRSVERLAISPSKRARDFQRVIQSYKNGEPIEVEGFLILRQPPNVPKDGAYYLLSPLSPSELPKSDIRPYVVIKITEKSRINAELKSGEYVRIGGIIDAYPFGNMRLIHVISLEKASVEDYWLHYKELALKKEELGYLIDSTINANYELKKAILYSLFASPSIVGGKKVWGEGVTFSALKNDPKIIKSLWDASKYLISLFPEELILKKEKSKSFIDENLDLDFPFFIGGGKYYSPSNKSLLRKEIPVAEWAREYFEKKQAVFLTPKMYKRISPEDPLAYTSETPFIVNERIGWERNRELEQLVPNLLATIFLKKEKIPSLSPSDKTVEKFRERFERWIFRNAREYGEKFDALRLKGMIFETNTRYLLSLRLLGSIARFEGEINNRIISDVINMNQEIVDMWINEISEREMLKALEIYEKYIERDFRNKRLVMALRVFMDLEAVSTDGSVNREEFYNALVEYGFKPSYAEEIIERLIADGYLYEPFIGRLKMIKPE
;
A
#
# COMPACT_ATOMS: atom_id res chain seq x y z
N MET A 1 7.26 -4.46 -47.16
CA MET A 1 7.08 -3.04 -47.53
C MET A 1 6.01 -2.98 -48.60
N THR A 2 4.85 -2.43 -48.29
CA THR A 2 3.81 -2.14 -49.28
C THR A 2 3.39 -0.70 -49.06
N ALA A 3 3.81 0.18 -49.95
CA ALA A 3 3.42 1.58 -49.96
C ALA A 3 2.12 1.72 -50.75
N VAL A 4 1.10 2.30 -50.15
CA VAL A 4 -0.14 2.68 -50.85
C VAL A 4 -0.06 4.18 -51.14
N PRO A 5 -0.12 4.62 -52.40
CA PRO A 5 -0.10 6.04 -52.73
C PRO A 5 -1.52 6.62 -52.62
N ILE A 6 -1.66 7.71 -51.88
CA ILE A 6 -2.84 8.58 -51.95
C ILE A 6 -2.44 9.78 -52.82
N LEU A 7 -3.06 9.88 -53.99
CA LEU A 7 -2.90 11.02 -54.90
C LEU A 7 -3.88 12.13 -54.49
N THR A 8 -3.35 13.27 -54.03
CA THR A 8 -4.10 14.54 -53.99
C THR A 8 -3.52 15.50 -55.01
N LEU A 9 -4.35 15.90 -55.97
CA LEU A 9 -4.07 16.91 -56.98
C LEU A 9 -4.05 18.31 -56.34
N SER A 10 -2.85 18.83 -56.06
CA SER A 10 -2.46 20.25 -56.26
C SER A 10 -1.19 20.56 -55.47
N THR A 11 -0.22 21.16 -56.17
CA THR A 11 1.02 21.78 -55.68
C THR A 11 2.03 20.83 -55.01
N GLY A 12 3.17 20.65 -55.67
CA GLY A 12 4.20 19.68 -55.34
C GLY A 12 4.88 19.93 -54.00
N PHE A 13 4.66 19.01 -53.06
CA PHE A 13 5.64 18.54 -52.07
C PHE A 13 5.22 17.12 -51.67
N ILE A 14 6.03 16.12 -51.96
CA ILE A 14 5.84 14.76 -51.44
C ILE A 14 6.18 14.80 -49.95
N LYS A 15 5.18 14.94 -49.08
CA LYS A 15 5.34 14.68 -47.65
C LYS A 15 5.39 13.16 -47.44
N PHE A 16 6.60 12.62 -47.27
CA PHE A 16 6.75 11.34 -46.58
C PHE A 16 6.41 11.56 -45.12
N THR A 17 5.18 11.22 -44.74
CA THR A 17 4.86 11.06 -43.33
C THR A 17 5.50 9.75 -42.90
N VAL A 18 6.68 9.83 -42.29
CA VAL A 18 7.28 8.71 -41.57
C VAL A 18 6.31 8.41 -40.42
N VAL A 19 5.49 7.36 -40.61
CA VAL A 19 4.73 6.77 -39.51
C VAL A 19 5.77 6.31 -38.50
N PHE A 20 5.75 6.95 -37.32
CA PHE A 20 6.75 6.80 -36.28
C PHE A 20 7.03 5.32 -35.95
N PRO A 21 8.28 4.97 -35.56
CA PRO A 21 8.66 3.62 -35.11
C PRO A 21 7.90 3.14 -33.86
N SER A 22 7.05 3.96 -33.24
CA SER A 22 6.38 3.66 -31.98
C SER A 22 5.41 2.50 -32.10
N MET A 23 4.61 2.39 -33.17
CA MET A 23 3.72 1.23 -33.35
C MET A 23 4.49 -0.07 -33.53
N ILE A 24 5.60 -0.04 -34.26
CA ILE A 24 6.46 -1.22 -34.48
C ILE A 24 7.22 -1.59 -33.20
N TYR A 25 7.64 -0.62 -32.39
CA TYR A 25 8.23 -0.87 -31.06
C TYR A 25 7.19 -1.42 -30.06
N THR A 26 5.93 -1.01 -30.16
CA THR A 26 4.84 -1.51 -29.31
C THR A 26 4.45 -2.94 -29.71
N LEU A 27 4.45 -3.24 -31.02
CA LEU A 27 4.24 -4.58 -31.57
C LEU A 27 5.44 -5.53 -31.40
N LEU A 28 6.67 -5.03 -31.40
CA LEU A 28 7.87 -5.84 -31.11
C LEU A 28 8.04 -6.06 -29.60
N ARG A 29 7.68 -5.09 -28.74
CA ARG A 29 7.64 -5.30 -27.28
C ARG A 29 6.53 -6.26 -26.84
N SER A 30 5.39 -6.29 -27.53
CA SER A 30 4.32 -7.24 -27.24
C SER A 30 4.67 -8.70 -27.58
N VAL A 31 5.78 -8.93 -28.30
CA VAL A 31 6.27 -10.27 -28.67
C VAL A 31 7.27 -10.85 -27.64
N GLU A 32 7.92 -10.06 -26.78
CA GLU A 32 8.99 -10.57 -25.89
C GLU A 32 8.68 -10.64 -24.38
N ARG A 33 7.53 -10.15 -23.90
CA ARG A 33 7.06 -10.43 -22.54
C ARG A 33 5.64 -10.99 -22.55
N LEU A 34 5.53 -12.27 -22.91
CA LEU A 34 4.28 -13.02 -22.82
C LEU A 34 3.75 -12.98 -21.38
N ALA A 35 2.53 -12.48 -21.19
CA ALA A 35 1.76 -12.63 -19.96
C ALA A 35 1.82 -14.09 -19.49
N ILE A 36 2.07 -14.31 -18.21
CA ILE A 36 2.25 -15.65 -17.67
C ILE A 36 0.86 -16.25 -17.42
N SER A 37 0.45 -17.16 -18.28
CA SER A 37 -0.80 -17.89 -18.07
C SER A 37 -0.63 -18.97 -16.98
N PRO A 38 -1.70 -19.31 -16.24
CA PRO A 38 -1.69 -20.44 -15.30
C PRO A 38 -1.19 -21.73 -15.96
N SER A 39 -1.63 -22.01 -17.19
CA SER A 39 -1.20 -23.20 -17.92
C SER A 39 0.29 -23.22 -18.25
N LYS A 40 0.92 -22.06 -18.47
CA LYS A 40 2.39 -21.98 -18.63
C LYS A 40 3.09 -22.32 -17.31
N ARG A 41 2.64 -21.73 -16.19
CA ARG A 41 3.21 -22.02 -14.85
C ARG A 41 3.08 -23.49 -14.47
N ALA A 42 1.92 -24.07 -14.72
CA ALA A 42 1.67 -25.49 -14.52
C ALA A 42 2.68 -26.35 -15.29
N ARG A 43 2.90 -26.07 -16.58
CA ARG A 43 3.88 -26.80 -17.40
C ARG A 43 5.31 -26.63 -16.91
N ASP A 44 5.69 -25.41 -16.55
CA ASP A 44 7.05 -25.12 -16.07
C ASP A 44 7.31 -25.85 -14.74
N PHE A 45 6.36 -25.83 -13.81
CA PHE A 45 6.43 -26.61 -12.58
C PHE A 45 6.51 -28.12 -12.85
N GLN A 46 5.66 -28.64 -13.72
CA GLN A 46 5.67 -30.06 -14.10
C GLN A 46 7.05 -30.47 -14.65
N ARG A 47 7.64 -29.65 -15.54
CA ARG A 47 8.99 -29.90 -16.09
C ARG A 47 10.06 -29.92 -15.01
N VAL A 48 10.03 -28.97 -14.09
CA VAL A 48 10.99 -28.90 -12.97
C VAL A 48 10.88 -30.18 -12.12
N ILE A 49 9.68 -30.51 -11.66
CA ILE A 49 9.43 -31.69 -10.82
C ILE A 49 9.81 -33.00 -11.51
N GLN A 50 9.54 -33.12 -12.81
CA GLN A 50 9.88 -34.32 -13.59
C GLN A 50 11.38 -34.43 -13.92
N SER A 51 12.16 -33.34 -13.79
CA SER A 51 13.59 -33.35 -14.09
C SER A 51 14.44 -34.02 -13.00
N TYR A 52 13.93 -34.11 -11.77
CA TYR A 52 14.63 -34.72 -10.64
C TYR A 52 14.59 -36.24 -10.69
N LYS A 53 15.70 -36.88 -10.30
CA LYS A 53 15.78 -38.34 -10.14
C LYS A 53 15.22 -38.76 -8.79
N ASN A 54 14.77 -40.01 -8.70
CA ASN A 54 14.29 -40.57 -7.44
C ASN A 54 15.44 -40.61 -6.40
N GLY A 55 15.13 -40.24 -5.16
CA GLY A 55 16.10 -40.16 -4.07
C GLY A 55 16.84 -38.83 -3.97
N GLU A 56 16.63 -37.88 -4.90
CA GLU A 56 17.27 -36.57 -4.82
C GLU A 56 16.56 -35.64 -3.80
N PRO A 57 17.32 -34.80 -3.07
CA PRO A 57 16.73 -33.76 -2.25
C PRO A 57 16.06 -32.70 -3.13
N ILE A 58 14.89 -32.23 -2.70
CA ILE A 58 14.13 -31.19 -3.37
C ILE A 58 13.60 -30.18 -2.36
N GLU A 59 13.55 -28.92 -2.80
CA GLU A 59 12.83 -27.85 -2.14
C GLU A 59 11.82 -27.28 -3.13
N VAL A 60 10.54 -27.31 -2.77
CA VAL A 60 9.45 -26.87 -3.64
C VAL A 60 8.45 -26.03 -2.87
N GLU A 61 7.90 -25.03 -3.54
CA GLU A 61 6.81 -24.21 -3.00
C GLU A 61 5.51 -24.47 -3.77
N GLY A 62 4.39 -24.42 -3.07
CA GLY A 62 3.08 -24.64 -3.67
C GLY A 62 1.94 -24.44 -2.69
N PHE A 63 0.72 -24.51 -3.22
CA PHE A 63 -0.52 -24.45 -2.47
C PHE A 63 -0.87 -25.84 -1.97
N LEU A 64 -0.95 -25.98 -0.65
CA LEU A 64 -1.30 -27.22 0.02
C LEU A 64 -2.77 -27.54 -0.24
N ILE A 65 -3.07 -28.79 -0.59
CA ILE A 65 -4.41 -29.33 -0.74
C ILE A 65 -4.53 -30.52 0.20
N LEU A 66 -5.29 -30.35 1.28
CA LEU A 66 -5.54 -31.41 2.27
C LEU A 66 -6.57 -32.43 1.78
N ARG A 67 -6.26 -33.04 0.64
CA ARG A 67 -7.03 -34.12 0.03
C ARG A 67 -6.09 -35.28 -0.23
N GLN A 68 -6.52 -36.47 0.16
CA GLN A 68 -5.79 -37.69 -0.15
C GLN A 68 -5.77 -37.92 -1.67
N PRO A 69 -4.59 -38.20 -2.28
CA PRO A 69 -4.50 -38.59 -3.67
C PRO A 69 -5.18 -39.95 -3.94
N PRO A 70 -5.37 -40.36 -5.20
CA PRO A 70 -5.82 -41.72 -5.52
C PRO A 70 -4.80 -42.79 -5.07
N ASN A 71 -5.24 -44.00 -4.70
CA ASN A 71 -4.39 -45.15 -4.33
C ASN A 71 -3.38 -44.92 -3.18
N VAL A 72 -3.81 -44.25 -2.10
CA VAL A 72 -2.94 -43.92 -0.95
C VAL A 72 -2.46 -45.16 -0.18
N PRO A 73 -1.15 -45.32 0.05
CA PRO A 73 -0.61 -46.31 0.99
C PRO A 73 -0.94 -46.00 2.46
N LYS A 74 -1.07 -47.02 3.31
CA LYS A 74 -1.47 -46.86 4.72
C LYS A 74 -0.31 -46.58 5.70
N ASP A 75 0.80 -46.05 5.22
CA ASP A 75 2.06 -45.92 5.97
C ASP A 75 2.46 -44.45 6.25
N GLY A 76 1.53 -43.50 6.07
CA GLY A 76 1.73 -42.09 6.37
C GLY A 76 0.52 -41.23 6.04
N ALA A 77 0.64 -39.93 6.28
CA ALA A 77 -0.36 -38.95 5.84
C ALA A 77 0.03 -38.44 4.44
N TYR A 78 -0.89 -38.56 3.49
CA TYR A 78 -0.67 -38.18 2.09
C TYR A 78 -1.60 -37.04 1.68
N TYR A 79 -1.02 -35.99 1.11
CA TYR A 79 -1.74 -34.83 0.61
C TYR A 79 -1.22 -34.41 -0.76
N LEU A 80 -1.85 -33.39 -1.34
CA LEU A 80 -1.48 -32.85 -2.65
C LEU A 80 -0.88 -31.46 -2.50
N LEU A 81 0.07 -31.15 -3.38
CA LEU A 81 0.63 -29.82 -3.56
C LEU A 81 0.36 -29.37 -5.00
N SER A 82 -0.20 -28.17 -5.15
CA SER A 82 -0.45 -27.55 -6.46
C SER A 82 0.47 -26.35 -6.68
N PRO A 83 1.00 -26.14 -7.89
CA PRO A 83 1.71 -24.90 -8.23
C PRO A 83 0.79 -23.73 -8.56
N LEU A 84 -0.52 -23.95 -8.61
CA LEU A 84 -1.50 -22.91 -8.95
C LEU A 84 -2.25 -22.51 -7.69
N SER A 85 -2.52 -21.21 -7.57
CA SER A 85 -3.38 -20.73 -6.49
C SER A 85 -4.81 -21.24 -6.65
N PRO A 86 -5.60 -21.30 -5.57
CA PRO A 86 -7.01 -21.70 -5.61
C PRO A 86 -7.83 -20.99 -6.71
N SER A 87 -7.57 -19.70 -6.96
CA SER A 87 -8.26 -18.89 -7.96
C SER A 87 -7.77 -19.11 -9.40
N GLU A 88 -6.63 -19.79 -9.58
CA GLU A 88 -6.05 -20.12 -10.88
C GLU A 88 -6.32 -21.55 -11.34
N LEU A 89 -6.53 -22.48 -10.41
CA LEU A 89 -6.84 -23.88 -10.70
C LEU A 89 -8.01 -24.07 -11.72
N PRO A 90 -9.16 -23.37 -11.57
CA PRO A 90 -10.25 -23.48 -12.55
C PRO A 90 -9.94 -22.88 -13.92
N LYS A 91 -8.91 -22.02 -14.01
CA LYS A 91 -8.54 -21.27 -15.22
C LYS A 91 -7.45 -21.99 -16.04
N SER A 92 -6.95 -23.11 -15.54
CA SER A 92 -5.94 -23.89 -16.24
C SER A 92 -6.51 -25.20 -16.76
N ASP A 93 -6.13 -25.51 -18.00
CA ASP A 93 -6.41 -26.79 -18.64
C ASP A 93 -5.47 -27.90 -18.14
N ILE A 94 -4.34 -27.53 -17.53
CA ILE A 94 -3.31 -28.47 -17.04
C ILE A 94 -3.13 -28.24 -15.55
N ARG A 95 -3.38 -29.29 -14.75
CA ARG A 95 -3.36 -29.23 -13.28
C ARG A 95 -2.42 -30.30 -12.75
N PRO A 96 -1.10 -30.03 -12.74
CA PRO A 96 -0.16 -30.97 -12.17
C PRO A 96 -0.25 -30.89 -10.65
N TYR A 97 -0.21 -32.05 -10.01
CA TYR A 97 -0.10 -32.15 -8.56
C TYR A 97 1.09 -33.01 -8.20
N VAL A 98 1.72 -32.67 -7.08
CA VAL A 98 2.74 -33.49 -6.44
C VAL A 98 2.15 -34.06 -5.16
N VAL A 99 2.33 -35.35 -4.94
CA VAL A 99 1.95 -35.97 -3.68
C VAL A 99 3.00 -35.64 -2.65
N ILE A 100 2.58 -35.29 -1.44
CA ILE A 100 3.47 -35.13 -0.30
C ILE A 100 3.14 -36.19 0.75
N LYS A 101 4.17 -36.83 1.30
CA LYS A 101 4.05 -37.78 2.42
C LYS A 101 4.64 -37.19 3.68
N ILE A 102 3.78 -37.03 4.67
CA ILE A 102 4.12 -36.56 6.01
C ILE A 102 4.15 -37.77 6.94
N THR A 103 5.21 -37.86 7.74
CA THR A 103 5.41 -38.93 8.74
C THR A 103 5.77 -38.30 10.09
N GLU A 104 5.88 -39.12 11.13
CA GLU A 104 6.29 -38.67 12.47
C GLU A 104 7.66 -37.99 12.52
N LYS A 105 8.52 -38.23 11.51
CA LYS A 105 9.85 -37.63 11.41
C LYS A 105 9.85 -36.24 10.75
N SER A 106 8.73 -35.83 10.15
CA SER A 106 8.61 -34.56 9.43
C SER A 106 8.49 -33.39 10.41
N ARG A 107 9.22 -32.29 10.15
CA ARG A 107 9.11 -31.04 10.92
C ARG A 107 8.07 -30.13 10.27
N ILE A 108 7.00 -29.81 10.99
CA ILE A 108 5.90 -28.98 10.47
C ILE A 108 5.87 -27.67 11.25
N ASN A 109 6.14 -26.56 10.55
CA ASN A 109 6.06 -25.20 11.07
C ASN A 109 5.13 -24.36 10.17
N ALA A 110 3.90 -24.85 9.99
CA ALA A 110 2.84 -24.16 9.27
C ALA A 110 1.48 -24.61 9.82
N GLU A 111 0.45 -23.79 9.61
CA GLU A 111 -0.92 -24.25 9.79
C GLU A 111 -1.26 -25.19 8.62
N LEU A 112 -1.81 -26.37 8.90
CA LEU A 112 -2.23 -27.28 7.83
C LEU A 112 -3.65 -26.88 7.40
N LYS A 113 -3.74 -26.00 6.40
CA LYS A 113 -5.00 -25.60 5.75
C LYS A 113 -4.91 -25.73 4.23
N SER A 114 -5.99 -26.20 3.60
CA SER A 114 -6.10 -26.22 2.14
C SER A 114 -6.11 -24.79 1.57
N GLY A 115 -5.22 -24.53 0.62
CA GLY A 115 -5.04 -23.22 -0.02
C GLY A 115 -3.91 -22.39 0.59
N GLU A 116 -3.26 -22.88 1.65
CA GLU A 116 -2.09 -22.22 2.22
C GLU A 116 -0.86 -22.42 1.32
N TYR A 117 -0.10 -21.34 1.08
CA TYR A 117 1.14 -21.41 0.34
C TYR A 117 2.27 -21.83 1.28
N VAL A 118 2.93 -22.93 0.95
CA VAL A 118 3.92 -23.59 1.81
C VAL A 118 5.19 -23.89 1.03
N ARG A 119 6.30 -23.93 1.76
CA ARG A 119 7.60 -24.41 1.29
C ARG A 119 7.87 -25.78 1.89
N ILE A 120 8.24 -26.73 1.05
CA ILE A 120 8.45 -28.12 1.40
C ILE A 120 9.86 -28.53 1.02
N GLY A 121 10.64 -28.94 2.02
CA GLY A 121 11.92 -29.62 1.85
C GLY A 121 11.75 -31.12 2.02
N GLY A 122 12.30 -31.93 1.13
CA GLY A 122 12.14 -33.38 1.19
C GLY A 122 12.97 -34.16 0.19
N ILE A 123 12.64 -35.44 0.04
CA ILE A 123 13.25 -36.35 -0.94
C ILE A 123 12.19 -36.72 -1.97
N ILE A 124 12.48 -36.52 -3.25
CA ILE A 124 11.53 -36.83 -4.32
C ILE A 124 11.61 -38.31 -4.74
N ASP A 125 10.47 -38.90 -5.02
CA ASP A 125 10.32 -40.28 -5.51
C ASP A 125 9.13 -40.38 -6.49
N ALA A 126 8.90 -41.58 -7.02
CA ALA A 126 7.71 -41.89 -7.81
C ALA A 126 6.50 -42.19 -6.92
N TYR A 127 5.32 -41.72 -7.31
CA TYR A 127 4.06 -42.12 -6.69
C TYR A 127 3.42 -43.26 -7.51
N PRO A 128 2.81 -44.29 -6.90
CA PRO A 128 2.26 -45.46 -7.60
C PRO A 128 0.91 -45.18 -8.29
N PHE A 129 0.76 -44.01 -8.93
CA PHE A 129 -0.41 -43.65 -9.72
C PHE A 129 -0.03 -42.69 -10.86
N GLY A 130 -0.12 -43.19 -12.09
CA GLY A 130 0.21 -42.42 -13.30
C GLY A 130 1.64 -41.89 -13.30
N ASN A 131 1.81 -40.63 -13.71
CA ASN A 131 3.09 -39.92 -13.73
C ASN A 131 3.29 -38.99 -12.52
N MET A 132 2.54 -39.21 -11.43
CA MET A 132 2.64 -38.38 -10.24
C MET A 132 3.96 -38.63 -9.52
N ARG A 133 4.52 -37.55 -8.97
CA ARG A 133 5.72 -37.59 -8.13
C ARG A 133 5.32 -37.49 -6.66
N LEU A 134 6.12 -38.11 -5.81
CA LEU A 134 5.98 -38.10 -4.37
C LEU A 134 7.13 -37.31 -3.75
N ILE A 135 6.86 -36.51 -2.72
CA ILE A 135 7.90 -35.92 -1.87
C ILE A 135 7.75 -36.49 -0.46
N HIS A 136 8.79 -37.17 0.01
CA HIS A 136 8.94 -37.53 1.41
C HIS A 136 9.35 -36.28 2.20
N VAL A 137 8.40 -35.73 2.95
CA VAL A 137 8.56 -34.43 3.61
C VAL A 137 9.54 -34.54 4.78
N ILE A 138 10.60 -33.73 4.75
CA ILE A 138 11.52 -33.53 5.88
C ILE A 138 11.09 -32.28 6.65
N SER A 139 10.80 -31.19 5.94
CA SER A 139 10.31 -29.92 6.50
C SER A 139 9.14 -29.36 5.69
N LEU A 140 8.17 -28.78 6.40
CA LEU A 140 7.06 -28.02 5.82
C LEU A 140 6.93 -26.72 6.59
N GLU A 141 7.13 -25.60 5.89
CA GLU A 141 7.14 -24.26 6.45
C GLU A 141 6.11 -23.37 5.74
N LYS A 142 5.55 -22.41 6.49
CA LYS A 142 4.66 -21.40 5.91
C LYS A 142 5.45 -20.47 5.00
N ALA A 143 4.98 -20.27 3.77
CA ALA A 143 5.54 -19.33 2.82
C ALA A 143 4.58 -18.15 2.57
N SER A 144 5.09 -17.03 2.07
CA SER A 144 4.24 -15.88 1.72
C SER A 144 3.67 -16.09 0.32
N VAL A 145 2.37 -15.81 0.12
CA VAL A 145 1.77 -15.78 -1.24
C VAL A 145 2.48 -14.74 -2.13
N GLU A 146 3.22 -13.78 -1.56
CA GLU A 146 4.05 -12.85 -2.32
C GLU A 146 5.22 -13.58 -3.04
N ASP A 147 5.81 -14.59 -2.39
CA ASP A 147 6.93 -15.38 -2.92
C ASP A 147 6.54 -16.12 -4.19
N TYR A 148 5.28 -16.60 -4.24
CA TYR A 148 4.68 -17.20 -5.44
C TYR A 148 4.81 -16.33 -6.69
N TRP A 149 4.60 -15.02 -6.55
CA TRP A 149 4.67 -14.07 -7.66
C TRP A 149 6.10 -13.60 -7.93
N LEU A 150 6.97 -13.60 -6.92
CA LEU A 150 8.37 -13.21 -7.02
C LEU A 150 9.21 -14.17 -7.86
N HIS A 151 8.78 -15.44 -8.00
CA HIS A 151 9.33 -16.36 -9.00
C HIS A 151 9.36 -15.79 -10.44
N TYR A 152 8.53 -14.78 -10.71
CA TYR A 152 8.41 -14.15 -12.02
C TYR A 152 8.98 -12.73 -12.09
N LYS A 153 9.88 -12.37 -11.17
CA LYS A 153 10.51 -11.03 -11.09
C LYS A 153 11.17 -10.56 -12.39
N GLU A 154 11.66 -11.46 -13.24
CA GLU A 154 12.27 -11.13 -14.54
C GLU A 154 11.27 -10.51 -15.52
N LEU A 155 9.98 -10.77 -15.30
CA LEU A 155 8.87 -10.29 -16.10
C LEU A 155 8.19 -9.06 -15.48
N ALA A 156 8.76 -8.50 -14.41
CA ALA A 156 8.27 -7.26 -13.80
C ALA A 156 8.22 -6.10 -14.81
N LEU A 157 7.17 -5.32 -14.73
CA LEU A 157 6.88 -4.15 -15.55
C LEU A 157 7.87 -3.02 -15.25
N LYS A 158 8.19 -2.24 -16.28
CA LYS A 158 8.88 -0.97 -16.10
C LYS A 158 7.92 0.06 -15.51
N LYS A 159 8.49 1.08 -14.88
CA LYS A 159 7.73 2.18 -14.25
C LYS A 159 6.81 2.87 -15.28
N GLU A 160 7.32 3.13 -16.47
CA GLU A 160 6.59 3.82 -17.55
C GLU A 160 5.43 2.96 -18.06
N GLU A 161 5.63 1.65 -18.16
CA GLU A 161 4.61 0.68 -18.57
C GLU A 161 3.47 0.66 -17.54
N LEU A 162 3.81 0.59 -16.26
CA LEU A 162 2.81 0.62 -15.20
C LEU A 162 2.05 1.96 -15.14
N GLY A 163 2.77 3.08 -15.29
CA GLY A 163 2.16 4.41 -15.41
C GLY A 163 1.13 4.45 -16.55
N TYR A 164 1.52 3.99 -17.73
CA TYR A 164 0.65 3.93 -18.91
C TYR A 164 -0.57 3.03 -18.71
N LEU A 165 -0.41 1.85 -18.10
CA LEU A 165 -1.53 0.93 -17.83
C LEU A 165 -2.56 1.55 -16.88
N ILE A 166 -2.12 2.25 -15.83
CA ILE A 166 -3.05 2.95 -14.94
C ILE A 166 -3.65 4.18 -15.63
N ASP A 167 -2.86 4.93 -16.40
CA ASP A 167 -3.31 6.11 -17.14
C ASP A 167 -4.40 5.80 -18.17
N SER A 168 -4.28 4.66 -18.85
CA SER A 168 -5.26 4.16 -19.82
C SER A 168 -6.48 3.49 -19.17
N THR A 169 -6.41 3.16 -17.87
CA THR A 169 -7.51 2.51 -17.15
C THR A 169 -8.36 3.50 -16.35
N ILE A 170 -7.73 4.51 -15.74
CA ILE A 170 -8.37 5.47 -14.84
C ILE A 170 -8.17 6.89 -15.38
N ASN A 171 -9.29 7.56 -15.65
CA ASN A 171 -9.33 8.96 -16.02
C ASN A 171 -9.80 9.80 -14.82
N ALA A 172 -8.82 10.42 -14.15
CA ALA A 172 -8.99 11.30 -13.00
C ALA A 172 -7.93 12.41 -13.04
N ASN A 173 -8.05 13.41 -12.16
CA ASN A 173 -6.99 14.40 -11.96
C ASN A 173 -5.68 13.69 -11.57
N TYR A 174 -4.56 14.33 -11.93
CA TYR A 174 -3.22 13.75 -11.84
C TYR A 174 -2.91 13.20 -10.43
N GLU A 175 -3.20 13.98 -9.38
CA GLU A 175 -2.84 13.64 -8.01
C GLU A 175 -3.66 12.46 -7.46
N LEU A 176 -4.97 12.43 -7.71
CA LEU A 176 -5.84 11.31 -7.32
C LEU A 176 -5.42 10.02 -8.02
N LYS A 177 -5.09 10.11 -9.31
CA LYS A 177 -4.62 8.96 -10.09
C LYS A 177 -3.30 8.42 -9.55
N LYS A 178 -2.34 9.31 -9.27
CA LYS A 178 -1.06 8.95 -8.66
C LYS A 178 -1.24 8.32 -7.28
N ALA A 179 -2.11 8.87 -6.45
CA ALA A 179 -2.40 8.30 -5.13
C ALA A 179 -3.00 6.89 -5.21
N ILE A 180 -3.89 6.61 -6.16
CA ILE A 180 -4.41 5.25 -6.40
C ILE A 180 -3.26 4.32 -6.81
N LEU A 181 -2.44 4.72 -7.77
CA LEU A 181 -1.28 3.94 -8.23
C LEU A 181 -0.30 3.63 -7.08
N TYR A 182 0.10 4.64 -6.33
CA TYR A 182 1.04 4.48 -5.21
C TYR A 182 0.47 3.61 -4.10
N SER A 183 -0.86 3.67 -3.88
CA SER A 183 -1.53 2.83 -2.90
C SER A 183 -1.39 1.33 -3.22
N LEU A 184 -1.31 0.94 -4.50
CA LEU A 184 -1.13 -0.46 -4.88
C LEU A 184 0.18 -1.07 -4.36
N PHE A 185 1.20 -0.26 -4.10
CA PHE A 185 2.51 -0.69 -3.59
C PHE A 185 2.57 -0.86 -2.06
N ALA A 186 1.50 -0.46 -1.36
CA ALA A 186 1.42 -0.36 0.10
C ALA A 186 2.53 0.53 0.70
N SER A 187 2.30 1.05 1.90
CA SER A 187 3.36 1.75 2.63
C SER A 187 4.20 0.75 3.43
N PRO A 188 5.54 0.94 3.48
CA PRO A 188 6.40 0.17 4.37
C PRO A 188 6.07 0.46 5.85
N SER A 189 6.47 -0.47 6.72
CA SER A 189 6.45 -0.24 8.16
C SER A 189 7.48 0.82 8.56
N ILE A 190 7.20 1.58 9.62
CA ILE A 190 8.15 2.57 10.17
C ILE A 190 8.76 1.95 11.43
N VAL A 191 10.05 1.63 11.37
CA VAL A 191 10.76 1.02 12.50
C VAL A 191 11.02 2.08 13.56
N GLY A 192 10.77 1.77 14.83
CA GLY A 192 10.94 2.72 15.94
C GLY A 192 9.95 3.89 15.96
N GLY A 193 8.88 3.83 15.16
CA GLY A 193 7.82 4.82 15.18
C GLY A 193 6.90 4.67 16.40
N LYS A 194 6.28 5.79 16.84
CA LYS A 194 5.34 5.81 17.99
C LYS A 194 4.07 4.96 17.76
N LYS A 195 3.65 4.77 16.50
CA LYS A 195 2.51 3.92 16.12
C LYS A 195 3.01 2.66 15.42
N VAL A 196 2.61 1.49 15.91
CA VAL A 196 2.94 0.20 15.30
C VAL A 196 1.91 -0.11 14.20
N TRP A 197 2.18 0.42 13.01
CA TRP A 197 1.39 0.17 11.81
C TRP A 197 2.07 -0.82 10.88
N GLY A 198 1.29 -1.74 10.31
CA GLY A 198 1.76 -2.74 9.36
C GLY A 198 2.05 -2.20 7.96
N GLU A 199 2.15 -3.12 7.00
CA GLU A 199 2.46 -2.83 5.60
C GLU A 199 1.20 -2.67 4.72
N GLY A 200 0.41 -1.66 5.03
CA GLY A 200 -0.79 -1.29 4.28
C GLY A 200 -0.77 0.18 3.87
N VAL A 201 -1.88 0.67 3.34
CA VAL A 201 -2.07 2.10 3.05
C VAL A 201 -3.56 2.37 2.92
N THR A 202 -4.01 3.54 3.30
CA THR A 202 -5.40 3.97 3.12
C THR A 202 -5.43 5.13 2.15
N PHE A 203 -6.01 4.86 1.00
CA PHE A 203 -6.53 5.87 0.11
C PHE A 203 -7.98 6.16 0.48
N SER A 204 -8.31 7.43 0.63
CA SER A 204 -9.70 7.84 0.82
C SER A 204 -10.04 9.03 -0.05
N ALA A 205 -11.28 9.04 -0.52
CA ALA A 205 -11.79 10.18 -1.25
C ALA A 205 -13.25 10.41 -0.85
N LEU A 206 -13.57 11.68 -0.62
CA LEU A 206 -14.75 12.12 0.09
C LEU A 206 -15.56 13.07 -0.81
N LYS A 207 -16.86 12.81 -0.97
CA LYS A 207 -17.83 13.74 -1.61
C LYS A 207 -19.25 13.47 -1.16
N ASN A 208 -20.06 14.52 -1.01
CA ASN A 208 -21.52 14.41 -0.88
C ASN A 208 -22.21 14.37 -2.25
N ASP A 209 -21.70 13.54 -3.16
CA ASP A 209 -22.32 13.25 -4.44
C ASP A 209 -22.30 11.73 -4.67
N PRO A 210 -23.45 11.05 -4.66
CA PRO A 210 -23.54 9.62 -4.89
C PRO A 210 -22.97 9.16 -6.23
N LYS A 211 -23.04 9.98 -7.28
CA LYS A 211 -22.55 9.64 -8.63
C LYS A 211 -21.02 9.69 -8.67
N ILE A 212 -20.40 10.71 -8.06
CA ILE A 212 -18.94 10.84 -7.95
C ILE A 212 -18.37 9.67 -7.13
N ILE A 213 -18.89 9.46 -5.92
CA ILE A 213 -18.40 8.40 -5.04
C ILE A 213 -18.64 7.00 -5.63
N LYS A 214 -19.78 6.79 -6.30
CA LYS A 214 -20.01 5.54 -7.02
C LYS A 214 -18.99 5.34 -8.14
N SER A 215 -18.65 6.36 -8.93
CA SER A 215 -17.67 6.22 -10.01
C SER A 215 -16.29 5.80 -9.50
N LEU A 216 -15.83 6.39 -8.40
CA LEU A 216 -14.58 6.02 -7.75
C LEU A 216 -14.64 4.62 -7.12
N TRP A 217 -15.77 4.27 -6.51
CA TRP A 217 -15.97 2.94 -5.93
C TRP A 217 -15.98 1.85 -7.01
N ASP A 218 -16.65 2.08 -8.14
CA ASP A 218 -16.68 1.15 -9.27
C ASP A 218 -15.26 0.97 -9.86
N ALA A 219 -14.49 2.06 -10.02
CA ALA A 219 -13.09 2.00 -10.46
C ALA A 219 -12.18 1.24 -9.46
N SER A 220 -12.30 1.55 -8.17
CA SER A 220 -11.54 0.88 -7.10
C SER A 220 -11.88 -0.61 -7.04
N LYS A 221 -13.17 -0.95 -7.16
CA LYS A 221 -13.63 -2.34 -7.17
C LYS A 221 -13.13 -3.08 -8.41
N TYR A 222 -13.11 -2.44 -9.58
CA TYR A 222 -12.54 -3.02 -10.79
C TYR A 222 -11.06 -3.34 -10.59
N LEU A 223 -10.24 -2.38 -10.17
CA LEU A 223 -8.81 -2.59 -9.93
C LEU A 223 -8.55 -3.74 -8.95
N ILE A 224 -9.21 -3.75 -7.79
CA ILE A 224 -9.00 -4.82 -6.80
C ILE A 224 -9.51 -6.17 -7.32
N SER A 225 -10.56 -6.19 -8.14
CA SER A 225 -11.07 -7.44 -8.73
C SER A 225 -10.13 -8.08 -9.75
N LEU A 226 -9.14 -7.33 -10.26
CA LEU A 226 -8.12 -7.89 -11.14
C LEU A 226 -7.16 -8.82 -10.39
N PHE A 227 -6.99 -8.63 -9.08
CA PHE A 227 -6.09 -9.46 -8.28
C PHE A 227 -6.68 -10.85 -7.99
N PRO A 228 -5.82 -11.88 -7.86
CA PRO A 228 -6.19 -13.20 -7.37
C PRO A 228 -6.98 -13.13 -6.07
N GLU A 229 -7.91 -14.06 -5.86
CA GLU A 229 -8.81 -14.01 -4.70
C GLU A 229 -8.06 -14.07 -3.36
N GLU A 230 -6.89 -14.73 -3.35
CA GLU A 230 -6.00 -14.88 -2.20
C GLU A 230 -5.34 -13.56 -1.75
N LEU A 231 -5.27 -12.56 -2.64
CA LEU A 231 -4.73 -11.24 -2.33
C LEU A 231 -5.82 -10.24 -1.92
N ILE A 232 -7.10 -10.56 -2.17
CA ILE A 232 -8.21 -9.68 -1.82
C ILE A 232 -8.64 -9.96 -0.39
N LEU A 233 -8.55 -8.94 0.48
CA LEU A 233 -8.99 -9.04 1.86
C LEU A 233 -10.50 -9.29 1.91
N LYS A 234 -10.87 -10.51 2.32
CA LYS A 234 -12.26 -10.98 2.47
C LYS A 234 -12.40 -11.74 3.78
N LYS A 235 -13.61 -11.77 4.34
CA LYS A 235 -13.97 -12.70 5.40
C LYS A 235 -13.75 -14.12 4.87
N GLU A 236 -13.07 -14.95 5.67
CA GLU A 236 -12.72 -16.32 5.30
C GLU A 236 -13.95 -17.09 4.81
N LYS A 237 -13.80 -17.74 3.65
CA LYS A 237 -14.83 -18.58 3.04
C LYS A 237 -14.20 -19.83 2.47
N SER A 238 -14.92 -20.94 2.63
CA SER A 238 -14.62 -22.19 1.94
C SER A 238 -15.19 -22.16 0.53
N LYS A 239 -14.41 -22.61 -0.46
CA LYS A 239 -14.82 -22.78 -1.86
C LYS A 239 -14.46 -24.18 -2.30
N SER A 240 -15.45 -24.95 -2.74
CA SER A 240 -15.23 -26.29 -3.29
C SER A 240 -14.67 -26.20 -4.71
N PHE A 241 -13.70 -27.04 -5.01
CA PHE A 241 -13.18 -27.28 -6.36
C PHE A 241 -13.29 -28.76 -6.68
N ILE A 242 -13.62 -29.06 -7.94
CA ILE A 242 -13.71 -30.43 -8.47
C ILE A 242 -12.74 -30.51 -9.66
N ASP A 243 -11.79 -31.43 -9.60
CA ASP A 243 -10.93 -31.80 -10.71
C ASP A 243 -11.43 -33.09 -11.35
N GLU A 244 -12.16 -32.94 -12.46
CA GLU A 244 -12.75 -34.05 -13.21
C GLU A 244 -11.68 -35.05 -13.71
N ASN A 245 -10.45 -34.60 -13.95
CA ASN A 245 -9.39 -35.46 -14.52
C ASN A 245 -8.84 -36.47 -13.52
N LEU A 246 -8.84 -36.12 -12.22
CA LEU A 246 -8.34 -36.98 -11.14
C LEU A 246 -9.46 -37.47 -10.24
N ASP A 247 -10.72 -37.11 -10.54
CA ASP A 247 -11.89 -37.33 -9.69
C ASP A 247 -11.65 -36.87 -8.25
N LEU A 248 -11.08 -35.67 -8.12
CA LEU A 248 -10.73 -35.08 -6.82
C LEU A 248 -11.66 -33.91 -6.50
N ASP A 249 -12.23 -33.95 -5.31
CA ASP A 249 -13.01 -32.88 -4.73
C ASP A 249 -12.31 -32.35 -3.47
N PHE A 250 -12.16 -31.03 -3.37
CA PHE A 250 -11.57 -30.43 -2.17
C PHE A 250 -12.01 -28.98 -1.93
N PRO A 251 -12.15 -28.58 -0.65
CA PRO A 251 -12.36 -27.19 -0.28
C PRO A 251 -11.03 -26.42 -0.19
N PHE A 252 -11.04 -25.17 -0.64
CA PHE A 252 -10.04 -24.17 -0.33
C PHE A 252 -10.57 -23.16 0.67
N PHE A 253 -9.75 -22.79 1.65
CA PHE A 253 -10.05 -21.70 2.57
C PHE A 253 -9.36 -20.44 2.06
N ILE A 254 -10.16 -19.51 1.53
CA ILE A 254 -9.67 -18.22 1.06
C ILE A 254 -10.07 -17.18 2.10
N GLY A 255 -9.07 -16.64 2.80
CA GLY A 255 -9.24 -15.68 3.88
C GLY A 255 -7.93 -14.96 4.19
N GLY A 256 -8.04 -13.72 4.69
CA GLY A 256 -6.90 -12.82 4.72
C GLY A 256 -6.54 -12.35 3.31
N GLY A 257 -5.86 -11.20 3.23
CA GLY A 257 -5.50 -10.58 1.96
C GLY A 257 -4.90 -9.21 2.20
N LYS A 258 -4.36 -8.60 1.14
CA LYS A 258 -3.63 -7.34 1.23
C LYS A 258 -4.35 -6.19 0.56
N TYR A 259 -5.47 -6.43 -0.11
CA TYR A 259 -6.18 -5.40 -0.87
C TYR A 259 -7.68 -5.40 -0.57
N TYR A 260 -8.22 -4.23 -0.26
CA TYR A 260 -9.62 -4.05 0.12
C TYR A 260 -10.26 -2.89 -0.64
N SER A 261 -11.49 -3.13 -1.08
CA SER A 261 -12.44 -2.11 -1.51
C SER A 261 -13.81 -2.45 -0.89
N PRO A 262 -14.63 -1.45 -0.50
CA PRO A 262 -15.94 -1.69 0.11
C PRO A 262 -16.77 -2.69 -0.71
N SER A 263 -17.29 -3.74 -0.08
CA SER A 263 -17.97 -4.83 -0.81
C SER A 263 -19.33 -4.42 -1.39
N ASN A 264 -19.97 -3.40 -0.84
CA ASN A 264 -21.29 -2.94 -1.26
C ASN A 264 -21.47 -1.43 -1.05
N LYS A 265 -22.52 -0.86 -1.66
CA LYS A 265 -22.81 0.58 -1.63
C LYS A 265 -23.21 1.10 -0.25
N SER A 266 -23.76 0.27 0.64
CA SER A 266 -24.20 0.74 1.96
C SER A 266 -23.02 1.06 2.87
N LEU A 267 -21.87 0.37 2.70
CA LEU A 267 -20.63 0.68 3.40
C LEU A 267 -20.12 2.09 3.09
N LEU A 268 -20.35 2.62 1.88
CA LEU A 268 -19.90 3.96 1.48
C LEU A 268 -20.48 5.08 2.36
N ARG A 269 -21.56 4.81 3.10
CA ARG A 269 -22.24 5.76 3.99
C ARG A 269 -21.76 5.69 5.45
N LYS A 270 -20.94 4.69 5.80
CA LYS A 270 -20.39 4.55 7.14
C LYS A 270 -19.35 5.64 7.40
N GLU A 271 -19.10 5.92 8.68
CA GLU A 271 -18.00 6.81 9.10
C GLU A 271 -16.66 6.33 8.58
N ILE A 272 -16.42 5.02 8.59
CA ILE A 272 -15.32 4.38 7.90
C ILE A 272 -15.92 3.31 6.98
N PRO A 273 -15.75 3.41 5.64
CA PRO A 273 -16.32 2.49 4.63
C PRO A 273 -15.77 1.05 4.63
N VAL A 274 -15.53 0.49 5.82
CA VAL A 274 -14.95 -0.83 6.02
C VAL A 274 -15.97 -1.73 6.71
N ALA A 275 -15.98 -3.01 6.34
CA ALA A 275 -16.79 -4.01 7.01
C ALA A 275 -16.25 -4.27 8.43
N GLU A 276 -17.11 -4.64 9.38
CA GLU A 276 -16.73 -4.76 10.80
C GLU A 276 -15.57 -5.73 11.02
N TRP A 277 -15.61 -6.89 10.35
CA TRP A 277 -14.54 -7.89 10.42
C TRP A 277 -13.20 -7.42 9.84
N ALA A 278 -13.19 -6.39 8.99
CA ALA A 278 -11.99 -5.82 8.39
C ALA A 278 -11.46 -4.60 9.16
N ARG A 279 -12.13 -4.22 10.26
CA ARG A 279 -11.82 -3.01 11.02
C ARG A 279 -10.43 -3.05 11.65
N GLU A 280 -10.06 -4.17 12.24
CA GLU A 280 -8.75 -4.36 12.85
C GLU A 280 -7.62 -4.22 11.82
N TYR A 281 -7.78 -4.81 10.62
CA TYR A 281 -6.83 -4.67 9.52
C TYR A 281 -6.67 -3.21 9.07
N PHE A 282 -7.76 -2.43 9.10
CA PHE A 282 -7.74 -1.01 8.77
C PHE A 282 -6.96 -0.21 9.81
N GLU A 283 -7.27 -0.37 11.09
CA GLU A 283 -6.65 0.38 12.20
C GLU A 283 -5.17 0.06 12.36
N LYS A 284 -4.80 -1.22 12.18
CA LYS A 284 -3.41 -1.68 12.20
C LYS A 284 -2.66 -1.46 10.89
N LYS A 285 -3.32 -0.92 9.85
CA LYS A 285 -2.74 -0.71 8.51
C LYS A 285 -2.10 -1.97 7.94
N GLN A 286 -2.81 -3.09 7.98
CA GLN A 286 -2.30 -4.41 7.53
C GLN A 286 -2.68 -4.75 6.09
N ALA A 287 -3.40 -3.87 5.40
CA ALA A 287 -3.79 -4.02 4.01
C ALA A 287 -3.89 -2.64 3.31
N VAL A 288 -3.93 -2.66 1.99
CA VAL A 288 -4.26 -1.55 1.11
C VAL A 288 -5.77 -1.36 1.09
N PHE A 289 -6.26 -0.20 1.50
CA PHE A 289 -7.66 0.19 1.53
C PHE A 289 -7.91 1.27 0.49
N LEU A 290 -8.68 0.94 -0.55
CA LEU A 290 -9.25 1.93 -1.47
C LEU A 290 -10.68 2.24 -1.00
N THR A 291 -10.81 3.23 -0.12
CA THR A 291 -12.04 3.49 0.66
C THR A 291 -12.67 4.83 0.31
N PRO A 292 -13.39 4.92 -0.81
CA PRO A 292 -14.22 6.10 -1.09
C PRO A 292 -15.37 6.19 -0.08
N LYS A 293 -15.70 7.41 0.33
CA LYS A 293 -16.72 7.70 1.34
C LYS A 293 -17.70 8.75 0.84
N MET A 294 -18.98 8.43 0.95
CA MET A 294 -20.03 9.42 0.83
C MET A 294 -20.22 10.09 2.19
N TYR A 295 -19.86 11.37 2.29
CA TYR A 295 -20.09 12.13 3.52
C TYR A 295 -21.43 12.86 3.46
N LYS A 296 -22.01 13.10 4.64
CA LYS A 296 -23.13 14.06 4.78
C LYS A 296 -22.63 15.48 4.95
N ARG A 297 -21.52 15.64 5.69
CA ARG A 297 -20.82 16.90 5.89
C ARG A 297 -19.30 16.66 5.98
N ILE A 298 -18.50 17.56 5.43
CA ILE A 298 -17.05 17.57 5.66
C ILE A 298 -16.84 18.07 7.08
N SER A 299 -16.23 17.24 7.92
CA SER A 299 -15.89 17.58 9.30
C SER A 299 -14.39 17.35 9.52
N PRO A 300 -13.67 18.29 10.15
CA PRO A 300 -12.26 18.12 10.50
C PRO A 300 -11.96 16.87 11.33
N GLU A 301 -12.94 16.38 12.10
CA GLU A 301 -12.85 15.21 12.99
C GLU A 301 -13.16 13.89 12.26
N ASP A 302 -13.25 13.90 10.93
CA ASP A 302 -13.62 12.72 10.17
C ASP A 302 -12.61 11.57 10.39
N PRO A 303 -13.03 10.42 10.95
CA PRO A 303 -12.10 9.37 11.37
C PRO A 303 -11.41 8.68 10.18
N LEU A 304 -12.04 8.66 9.00
CA LEU A 304 -11.40 8.16 7.79
C LEU A 304 -10.31 9.13 7.33
N ALA A 305 -10.62 10.43 7.31
CA ALA A 305 -9.67 11.44 6.88
C ALA A 305 -8.45 11.52 7.81
N TYR A 306 -8.69 11.49 9.13
CA TYR A 306 -7.65 11.46 10.17
C TYR A 306 -6.68 10.30 10.02
N THR A 307 -7.16 9.14 9.56
CA THR A 307 -6.35 7.93 9.45
C THR A 307 -5.81 7.68 8.04
N SER A 308 -6.15 8.49 7.04
CA SER A 308 -5.81 8.23 5.64
C SER A 308 -4.50 8.91 5.21
N GLU A 309 -3.67 8.18 4.47
CA GLU A 309 -2.47 8.72 3.84
C GLU A 309 -2.82 9.81 2.82
N THR A 310 -3.92 9.62 2.07
CA THR A 310 -4.38 10.57 1.05
C THR A 310 -5.89 10.87 1.18
N PRO A 311 -6.34 11.74 2.10
CA PRO A 311 -7.75 12.07 2.30
C PRO A 311 -8.24 13.15 1.32
N PHE A 312 -8.50 12.78 0.07
CA PHE A 312 -8.92 13.74 -0.96
C PHE A 312 -10.39 14.14 -0.87
N ILE A 313 -10.72 15.35 -1.33
CA ILE A 313 -12.09 15.78 -1.59
C ILE A 313 -12.27 15.85 -3.11
N VAL A 314 -13.15 15.01 -3.66
CA VAL A 314 -13.25 14.84 -5.11
C VAL A 314 -14.41 15.64 -5.67
N ASN A 315 -14.12 16.50 -6.65
CA ASN A 315 -15.12 17.40 -7.24
C ASN A 315 -15.71 16.89 -8.56
N GLU A 316 -15.09 15.90 -9.19
CA GLU A 316 -15.46 15.40 -10.51
C GLU A 316 -15.66 13.89 -10.51
N ARG A 317 -16.43 13.39 -11.48
CA ARG A 317 -16.56 11.94 -11.66
C ARG A 317 -15.26 11.38 -12.23
N ILE A 318 -14.94 10.16 -11.80
CA ILE A 318 -13.80 9.42 -12.31
C ILE A 318 -14.27 8.56 -13.48
N GLY A 319 -13.66 8.73 -14.63
CA GLY A 319 -13.78 7.79 -15.74
C GLY A 319 -12.94 6.56 -15.47
N TRP A 320 -13.44 5.38 -15.82
CA TRP A 320 -12.64 4.17 -15.85
C TRP A 320 -13.11 3.28 -16.99
N GLU A 321 -12.17 2.56 -17.58
CA GLU A 321 -12.44 1.64 -18.69
C GLU A 321 -11.83 0.28 -18.40
N ARG A 322 -12.48 -0.78 -18.92
CA ARG A 322 -11.89 -2.10 -18.85
C ARG A 322 -10.68 -2.15 -19.76
N ASN A 323 -9.52 -2.41 -19.18
CA ASN A 323 -8.27 -2.48 -19.89
C ASN A 323 -7.83 -3.95 -20.00
N ARG A 324 -7.98 -4.50 -21.21
CA ARG A 324 -7.60 -5.90 -21.50
C ARG A 324 -6.10 -6.14 -21.32
N GLU A 325 -5.26 -5.14 -21.61
CA GLU A 325 -3.82 -5.25 -21.44
C GLU A 325 -3.46 -5.33 -19.95
N LEU A 326 -4.05 -4.47 -19.11
CA LEU A 326 -3.86 -4.53 -17.67
C LEU A 326 -4.36 -5.87 -17.09
N GLU A 327 -5.52 -6.36 -17.53
CA GLU A 327 -6.08 -7.66 -17.13
C GLU A 327 -5.13 -8.83 -17.47
N GLN A 328 -4.47 -8.79 -18.63
CA GLN A 328 -3.50 -9.80 -19.04
C GLN A 328 -2.19 -9.69 -18.26
N LEU A 329 -1.76 -8.47 -17.89
CA LEU A 329 -0.50 -8.20 -17.22
C LEU A 329 -0.59 -8.19 -15.69
N VAL A 330 -1.71 -8.62 -15.09
CA VAL A 330 -1.84 -8.75 -13.63
C VAL A 330 -0.68 -9.54 -13.00
N PRO A 331 -0.24 -10.71 -13.52
CA PRO A 331 0.90 -11.42 -12.95
C PRO A 331 2.18 -10.58 -12.94
N ASN A 332 2.44 -9.85 -14.03
CA ASN A 332 3.60 -8.96 -14.15
C ASN A 332 3.51 -7.79 -13.17
N LEU A 333 2.31 -7.22 -13.00
CA LEU A 333 2.04 -6.18 -12.00
C LEU A 333 2.32 -6.68 -10.58
N LEU A 334 1.83 -7.86 -10.20
CA LEU A 334 2.07 -8.45 -8.87
C LEU A 334 3.54 -8.72 -8.63
N ALA A 335 4.25 -9.32 -9.60
CA ALA A 335 5.69 -9.51 -9.53
C ALA A 335 6.42 -8.17 -9.33
N THR A 336 5.98 -7.11 -10.01
CA THR A 336 6.55 -5.75 -9.86
C THR A 336 6.32 -5.19 -8.45
N ILE A 337 5.08 -5.27 -7.95
CA ILE A 337 4.72 -4.75 -6.63
C ILE A 337 5.55 -5.43 -5.55
N PHE A 338 5.58 -6.77 -5.53
CA PHE A 338 6.30 -7.51 -4.50
C PHE A 338 7.81 -7.37 -4.62
N LEU A 339 8.36 -7.30 -5.84
CA LEU A 339 9.80 -7.03 -6.03
C LEU A 339 10.19 -5.65 -5.48
N LYS A 340 9.34 -4.64 -5.67
CA LYS A 340 9.59 -3.29 -5.13
C LYS A 340 9.41 -3.24 -3.62
N LYS A 341 8.49 -4.04 -3.08
CA LYS A 341 8.31 -4.20 -1.65
C LYS A 341 9.56 -4.77 -0.96
N GLU A 342 10.19 -5.80 -1.53
CA GLU A 342 11.44 -6.38 -1.00
C GLU A 342 12.59 -5.35 -0.96
N LYS A 343 12.64 -4.44 -1.95
CA LYS A 343 13.68 -3.40 -2.01
C LYS A 343 13.55 -2.33 -0.94
N ILE A 344 12.32 -2.02 -0.52
CA ILE A 344 12.03 -1.01 0.51
C ILE A 344 11.08 -1.65 1.54
N PRO A 345 11.62 -2.48 2.45
CA PRO A 345 10.82 -3.22 3.43
C PRO A 345 10.31 -2.32 4.56
N SER A 346 11.13 -1.36 4.98
CA SER A 346 10.84 -0.46 6.09
C SER A 346 11.44 0.92 5.86
N LEU A 347 10.92 1.91 6.58
CA LEU A 347 11.56 3.22 6.74
C LEU A 347 12.14 3.32 8.13
N SER A 348 13.39 3.78 8.25
CA SER A 348 13.96 4.14 9.53
C SER A 348 13.97 5.65 9.69
N PRO A 349 13.48 6.19 10.82
CA PRO A 349 13.64 7.60 11.14
C PRO A 349 15.09 8.08 11.22
N SER A 350 16.05 7.16 11.42
CA SER A 350 17.49 7.46 11.39
C SER A 350 18.07 7.62 9.99
N ASP A 351 17.30 7.31 8.94
CA ASP A 351 17.78 7.43 7.57
C ASP A 351 17.90 8.90 7.17
N LYS A 352 19.04 9.31 6.61
CA LYS A 352 19.29 10.70 6.19
C LYS A 352 18.22 11.26 5.24
N THR A 353 17.60 10.41 4.43
CA THR A 353 16.51 10.81 3.53
C THR A 353 15.19 11.06 4.28
N VAL A 354 14.93 10.30 5.34
CA VAL A 354 13.78 10.50 6.23
C VAL A 354 13.97 11.75 7.09
N GLU A 355 15.19 12.02 7.54
CA GLU A 355 15.54 13.26 8.24
C GLU A 355 15.32 14.49 7.33
N LYS A 356 15.79 14.44 6.08
CA LYS A 356 15.49 15.49 5.08
C LYS A 356 13.99 15.66 4.83
N PHE A 357 13.24 14.56 4.81
CA PHE A 357 11.78 14.63 4.69
C PHE A 357 11.16 15.32 5.91
N ARG A 358 11.62 15.00 7.12
CA ARG A 358 11.20 15.64 8.38
C ARG A 358 11.39 17.15 8.33
N GLU A 359 12.58 17.63 7.99
CA GLU A 359 12.86 19.07 7.85
C GLU A 359 11.97 19.77 6.82
N ARG A 360 11.63 19.08 5.72
CA ARG A 360 10.73 19.61 4.68
C ARG A 360 9.28 19.64 5.17
N PHE A 361 8.87 18.65 5.95
CA PHE A 361 7.55 18.58 6.56
C PHE A 361 7.36 19.65 7.64
N GLU A 362 8.36 19.87 8.49
CA GLU A 362 8.35 20.96 9.50
C GLU A 362 8.22 22.34 8.84
N ARG A 363 9.03 22.62 7.80
CA ARG A 363 8.90 23.85 7.02
C ARG A 363 7.55 23.99 6.33
N TRP A 364 6.97 22.89 5.88
CA TRP A 364 5.61 22.88 5.31
C TRP A 364 4.56 23.25 6.36
N ILE A 365 4.63 22.72 7.59
CA ILE A 365 3.74 23.12 8.69
C ILE A 365 3.85 24.62 8.91
N PHE A 366 5.08 25.11 9.06
CA PHE A 366 5.35 26.51 9.34
C PHE A 366 4.79 27.46 8.28
N ARG A 367 5.00 27.13 7.00
CA ARG A 367 4.47 27.91 5.89
C ARG A 367 2.94 27.97 5.95
N ASN A 368 2.28 26.83 6.17
CA ASN A 368 0.82 26.77 6.22
C ASN A 368 0.24 27.48 7.45
N ALA A 369 0.92 27.44 8.59
CA ALA A 369 0.52 28.22 9.77
C ALA A 369 0.59 29.73 9.50
N ARG A 370 1.57 30.20 8.70
CA ARG A 370 1.65 31.61 8.28
C ARG A 370 0.59 31.99 7.24
N GLU A 371 0.31 31.09 6.30
CA GLU A 371 -0.62 31.33 5.19
C GLU A 371 -2.08 31.30 5.63
N TYR A 372 -2.45 30.29 6.42
CA TYR A 372 -3.83 30.01 6.80
C TYR A 372 -4.17 30.39 8.25
N GLY A 373 -3.15 30.75 9.06
CA GLY A 373 -3.32 31.23 10.42
C GLY A 373 -4.03 30.23 11.33
N GLU A 374 -4.91 30.75 12.19
CA GLU A 374 -5.64 30.00 13.22
C GLU A 374 -6.51 28.88 12.63
N LYS A 375 -6.97 29.02 11.38
CA LYS A 375 -7.73 27.94 10.71
C LYS A 375 -6.89 26.68 10.58
N PHE A 376 -5.64 26.81 10.13
CA PHE A 376 -4.78 25.63 10.00
C PHE A 376 -4.39 25.07 11.37
N ASP A 377 -4.07 25.94 12.33
CA ASP A 377 -3.74 25.50 13.69
C ASP A 377 -4.91 24.75 14.37
N ALA A 378 -6.16 25.21 14.17
CA ALA A 378 -7.34 24.53 14.69
C ALA A 378 -7.52 23.13 14.10
N LEU A 379 -7.20 22.93 12.82
CA LEU A 379 -7.25 21.61 12.16
C LEU A 379 -6.11 20.68 12.58
N ARG A 380 -5.15 21.16 13.36
CA ARG A 380 -4.01 20.37 13.88
C ARG A 380 -4.19 19.89 15.31
N LEU A 381 -5.32 20.21 15.94
CA LEU A 381 -5.65 19.68 17.25
C LEU A 381 -5.77 18.15 17.24
N LYS A 382 -5.64 17.54 18.40
CA LYS A 382 -5.73 16.09 18.56
C LYS A 382 -7.06 15.57 18.02
N GLY A 383 -7.00 14.58 17.12
CA GLY A 383 -8.17 13.98 16.48
C GLY A 383 -8.68 14.71 15.22
N MET A 384 -8.12 15.88 14.91
CA MET A 384 -8.40 16.60 13.68
C MET A 384 -7.51 16.11 12.54
N ILE A 385 -7.97 16.28 11.29
CA ILE A 385 -7.32 15.77 10.08
C ILE A 385 -5.83 16.10 9.92
N PHE A 386 -5.37 17.25 10.41
CA PHE A 386 -3.97 17.67 10.31
C PHE A 386 -3.21 17.58 11.63
N GLU A 387 -3.70 16.80 12.60
CA GLU A 387 -2.95 16.49 13.83
C GLU A 387 -1.51 16.09 13.51
N THR A 388 -0.56 16.87 14.01
CA THR A 388 0.80 16.91 13.48
C THR A 388 1.52 15.57 13.53
N ASN A 389 1.41 14.81 14.62
CA ASN A 389 2.06 13.51 14.74
C ASN A 389 1.49 12.51 13.74
N THR A 390 0.16 12.37 13.71
CA THR A 390 -0.51 11.44 12.80
C THR A 390 -0.28 11.82 11.35
N ARG A 391 -0.38 13.10 11.02
CA ARG A 391 -0.17 13.58 9.65
C ARG A 391 1.26 13.34 9.18
N TYR A 392 2.26 13.60 10.03
CA TYR A 392 3.66 13.29 9.73
C TYR A 392 3.87 11.81 9.43
N LEU A 393 3.38 10.91 10.29
CA LEU A 393 3.53 9.47 10.10
C LEU A 393 2.84 9.01 8.82
N LEU A 394 1.64 9.51 8.52
CA LEU A 394 0.91 9.17 7.30
C LEU A 394 1.61 9.72 6.05
N SER A 395 2.20 10.91 6.10
CA SER A 395 2.97 11.47 4.98
C SER A 395 4.31 10.75 4.79
N LEU A 396 4.95 10.27 5.86
CA LEU A 396 6.12 9.40 5.78
C LEU A 396 5.77 8.03 5.17
N ARG A 397 4.60 7.49 5.50
CA ARG A 397 4.07 6.27 4.85
C ARG A 397 3.76 6.50 3.37
N LEU A 398 3.21 7.66 3.02
CA LEU A 398 3.01 8.06 1.63
C LEU A 398 4.35 8.10 0.90
N LEU A 399 5.39 8.75 1.47
CA LEU A 399 6.76 8.74 0.94
C LEU A 399 7.24 7.33 0.62
N GLY A 400 7.06 6.38 1.54
CA GLY A 400 7.44 4.98 1.33
C GLY A 400 6.68 4.29 0.20
N SER A 401 5.38 4.55 0.05
CA SER A 401 4.58 3.97 -1.05
C SER A 401 5.01 4.51 -2.42
N ILE A 402 5.30 5.83 -2.52
CA ILE A 402 5.82 6.45 -3.73
C ILE A 402 7.23 5.91 -4.02
N ALA A 403 8.07 5.81 -3.00
CA ALA A 403 9.42 5.26 -3.13
C ALA A 403 9.43 3.81 -3.59
N ARG A 404 8.46 2.97 -3.18
CA ARG A 404 8.33 1.60 -3.71
C ARG A 404 8.02 1.62 -5.21
N PHE A 405 7.09 2.45 -5.66
CA PHE A 405 6.81 2.59 -7.10
C PHE A 405 8.05 3.08 -7.88
N GLU A 406 8.67 4.15 -7.40
CA GLU A 406 9.84 4.78 -8.02
C GLU A 406 11.08 3.87 -7.97
N GLY A 407 11.25 3.11 -6.88
CA GLY A 407 12.36 2.21 -6.61
C GLY A 407 13.44 2.77 -5.68
N GLU A 408 13.35 4.03 -5.27
CA GLU A 408 14.30 4.70 -4.38
C GLU A 408 13.64 5.86 -3.63
N ILE A 409 14.30 6.39 -2.61
CA ILE A 409 13.89 7.64 -1.93
C ILE A 409 14.85 8.75 -2.35
N ASN A 410 14.33 9.81 -2.96
CA ASN A 410 15.12 10.96 -3.40
C ASN A 410 14.37 12.30 -3.14
N ASN A 411 15.05 13.42 -3.39
CA ASN A 411 14.50 14.76 -3.13
C ASN A 411 13.25 15.09 -3.97
N ARG A 412 13.12 14.51 -5.17
CA ARG A 412 11.95 14.70 -6.02
C ARG A 412 10.72 14.07 -5.35
N ILE A 413 10.84 12.84 -4.88
CA ILE A 413 9.75 12.13 -4.19
C ILE A 413 9.35 12.84 -2.90
N ILE A 414 10.32 13.35 -2.14
CA ILE A 414 10.04 14.20 -0.97
C ILE A 414 9.20 15.42 -1.39
N SER A 415 9.56 16.06 -2.48
CA SER A 415 8.80 17.22 -3.00
C SER A 415 7.39 16.82 -3.46
N ASP A 416 7.24 15.68 -4.13
CA ASP A 416 5.95 15.15 -4.56
C ASP A 416 5.01 14.89 -3.36
N VAL A 417 5.52 14.32 -2.26
CA VAL A 417 4.74 14.13 -1.02
C VAL A 417 4.32 15.46 -0.40
N ILE A 418 5.22 16.44 -0.35
CA ILE A 418 4.89 17.77 0.21
C ILE A 418 3.85 18.48 -0.66
N ASN A 419 3.93 18.34 -1.98
CA ASN A 419 2.93 18.88 -2.90
C ASN A 419 1.56 18.23 -2.72
N MET A 420 1.50 16.90 -2.59
CA MET A 420 0.25 16.20 -2.27
C MET A 420 -0.35 16.65 -0.94
N ASN A 421 0.49 16.79 0.11
CA ASN A 421 0.04 17.30 1.40
C ASN A 421 -0.52 18.74 1.28
N GLN A 422 0.11 19.60 0.46
CA GLN A 422 -0.37 20.95 0.21
C GLN A 422 -1.75 20.92 -0.47
N GLU A 423 -1.91 20.12 -1.53
CA GLU A 423 -3.19 19.98 -2.23
C GLU A 423 -4.30 19.50 -1.28
N ILE A 424 -3.99 18.56 -0.37
CA ILE A 424 -4.93 18.10 0.65
C ILE A 424 -5.31 19.26 1.60
N VAL A 425 -4.35 20.04 2.09
CA VAL A 425 -4.64 21.21 2.95
C VAL A 425 -5.54 22.20 2.22
N ASP A 426 -5.20 22.55 0.99
CA ASP A 426 -5.95 23.51 0.19
C ASP A 426 -7.39 23.03 -0.05
N MET A 427 -7.58 21.74 -0.37
CA MET A 427 -8.92 21.15 -0.53
C MET A 427 -9.74 21.25 0.76
N TRP A 428 -9.16 20.88 1.90
CA TRP A 428 -9.89 20.84 3.16
C TRP A 428 -10.23 22.23 3.68
N ILE A 429 -9.29 23.17 3.64
CA ILE A 429 -9.53 24.55 4.07
C ILE A 429 -10.64 25.21 3.25
N ASN A 430 -10.71 24.93 1.95
CA ASN A 430 -11.72 25.51 1.07
C ASN A 430 -13.10 24.84 1.16
N GLU A 431 -13.15 23.54 1.45
CA GLU A 431 -14.40 22.77 1.45
C GLU A 431 -15.04 22.60 2.84
N ILE A 432 -14.29 22.82 3.94
CA ILE A 432 -14.89 22.85 5.28
C ILE A 432 -15.85 24.04 5.38
N SER A 433 -17.11 23.76 5.72
CA SER A 433 -18.12 24.81 5.95
C SER A 433 -17.68 25.75 7.07
N GLU A 434 -17.96 27.05 6.94
CA GLU A 434 -17.69 28.05 7.97
C GLU A 434 -18.15 27.62 9.37
N ARG A 435 -19.35 27.03 9.48
CA ARG A 435 -19.88 26.51 10.75
C ARG A 435 -19.02 25.41 11.39
N GLU A 436 -18.41 24.51 10.60
CA GLU A 436 -17.48 23.52 11.19
C GLU A 436 -16.14 24.15 11.55
N MET A 437 -15.67 25.10 10.74
CA MET A 437 -14.42 25.81 11.02
C MET A 437 -14.53 26.62 12.32
N LEU A 438 -15.65 27.32 12.54
CA LEU A 438 -15.91 28.06 13.78
C LEU A 438 -15.87 27.16 15.01
N LYS A 439 -16.46 25.95 14.93
CA LYS A 439 -16.35 24.99 16.05
C LYS A 439 -14.91 24.58 16.33
N ALA A 440 -14.12 24.31 15.28
CA ALA A 440 -12.71 23.95 15.45
C ALA A 440 -11.92 25.12 16.07
N LEU A 441 -12.21 26.35 15.65
CA LEU A 441 -11.62 27.57 16.21
C LEU A 441 -12.02 27.78 17.67
N GLU A 442 -13.30 27.59 18.04
CA GLU A 442 -13.74 27.68 19.45
C GLU A 442 -13.04 26.66 20.36
N ILE A 443 -12.79 25.45 19.86
CA ILE A 443 -12.02 24.43 20.59
C ILE A 443 -10.58 24.91 20.74
N TYR A 444 -9.98 25.40 19.65
CA TYR A 444 -8.61 25.90 19.62
C TYR A 444 -8.40 27.12 20.55
N GLU A 445 -9.31 28.09 20.54
CA GLU A 445 -9.30 29.26 21.43
C GLU A 445 -9.33 28.82 22.89
N LYS A 446 -10.18 27.85 23.26
CA LYS A 446 -10.21 27.31 24.63
C LYS A 446 -8.88 26.68 25.05
N TYR A 447 -8.14 26.07 24.13
CA TYR A 447 -6.80 25.57 24.40
C TYR A 447 -5.77 26.69 24.56
N ILE A 448 -5.90 27.80 23.83
CA ILE A 448 -4.95 28.93 23.93
C ILE A 448 -5.23 29.82 25.14
N GLU A 449 -6.50 30.18 25.36
CA GLU A 449 -6.93 31.12 26.38
C GLU A 449 -6.75 30.58 27.80
N ARG A 450 -6.82 29.26 27.98
CA ARG A 450 -6.59 28.63 29.29
C ARG A 450 -5.14 28.66 29.75
N ASP A 451 -4.20 28.79 28.82
CA ASP A 451 -2.83 28.34 29.09
C ASP A 451 -1.80 29.48 29.23
N PHE A 452 -1.94 30.66 28.57
CA PHE A 452 -0.87 31.67 28.67
C PHE A 452 -1.26 33.14 28.44
N ARG A 453 -0.78 34.03 29.33
CA ARG A 453 -0.83 35.50 29.16
C ARG A 453 0.19 36.06 28.16
N ASN A 454 1.13 35.24 27.64
CA ASN A 454 2.22 35.67 26.76
C ASN A 454 2.19 34.95 25.40
N LYS A 455 1.73 35.65 24.36
CA LYS A 455 1.63 35.13 22.98
C LYS A 455 2.94 34.56 22.41
N ARG A 456 4.10 35.10 22.81
CA ARG A 456 5.40 34.63 22.30
C ARG A 456 5.81 33.30 22.93
N LEU A 457 5.48 33.11 24.20
CA LEU A 457 5.74 31.85 24.91
C LEU A 457 4.84 30.72 24.36
N VAL A 458 3.58 31.03 24.05
CA VAL A 458 2.66 30.12 23.34
C VAL A 458 3.25 29.69 22.01
N MET A 459 3.74 30.64 21.23
CA MET A 459 4.31 30.34 19.92
C MET A 459 5.53 29.44 20.04
N ALA A 460 6.40 29.69 21.03
CA ALA A 460 7.55 28.83 21.27
C ALA A 460 7.17 27.41 21.68
N LEU A 461 6.16 27.26 22.56
CA LEU A 461 5.64 25.94 22.92
C LEU A 461 5.03 25.20 21.74
N ARG A 462 4.31 25.89 20.84
CA ARG A 462 3.80 25.27 19.61
C ARG A 462 4.92 24.74 18.73
N VAL A 463 5.95 25.55 18.50
CA VAL A 463 7.14 25.12 17.75
C VAL A 463 7.76 23.88 18.40
N PHE A 464 7.87 23.87 19.73
CA PHE A 464 8.37 22.70 20.46
C PHE A 464 7.49 21.47 20.25
N MET A 465 6.18 21.59 20.41
CA MET A 465 5.23 20.49 20.22
C MET A 465 5.29 19.92 18.80
N ASP A 466 5.54 20.77 17.80
CA ASP A 466 5.65 20.34 16.41
C ASP A 466 6.90 19.48 16.19
N LEU A 467 8.04 19.94 16.71
CA LEU A 467 9.30 19.18 16.70
C LEU A 467 9.15 17.88 17.50
N GLU A 468 8.53 17.93 18.67
CA GLU A 468 8.30 16.75 19.52
C GLU A 468 7.37 15.75 18.82
N ALA A 469 6.36 16.23 18.10
CA ALA A 469 5.41 15.40 17.36
C ALA A 469 6.09 14.61 16.24
N VAL A 470 7.10 15.19 15.56
CA VAL A 470 7.85 14.51 14.49
C VAL A 470 9.12 13.80 14.96
N SER A 471 9.51 13.98 16.23
CA SER A 471 10.62 13.25 16.85
C SER A 471 10.32 11.76 17.07
N THR A 472 11.37 10.94 17.05
CA THR A 472 11.30 9.48 17.20
C THR A 472 10.97 9.06 18.63
N ASP A 473 11.69 9.59 19.60
CA ASP A 473 11.62 9.23 21.03
C ASP A 473 10.82 10.23 21.87
N GLY A 474 10.20 11.21 21.22
CA GLY A 474 9.48 12.29 21.88
C GLY A 474 10.41 13.31 22.54
N SER A 475 11.70 13.36 22.21
CA SER A 475 12.62 14.41 22.66
C SER A 475 13.04 15.31 21.50
N VAL A 476 13.31 16.57 21.82
CA VAL A 476 13.77 17.59 20.86
C VAL A 476 15.17 18.03 21.28
N ASN A 477 16.10 18.15 20.34
CA ASN A 477 17.41 18.71 20.67
C ASN A 477 17.27 20.20 20.98
N ARG A 478 17.93 20.70 22.02
CA ARG A 478 17.93 22.12 22.39
C ARG A 478 18.35 23.02 21.24
N GLU A 479 19.38 22.64 20.49
CA GLU A 479 19.88 23.37 19.32
C GLU A 479 18.86 23.36 18.18
N GLU A 480 18.21 22.22 17.96
CA GLU A 480 17.12 22.07 16.98
C GLU A 480 15.95 22.99 17.33
N PHE A 481 15.56 23.05 18.60
CA PHE A 481 14.50 23.95 19.06
C PHE A 481 14.89 25.42 18.90
N TYR A 482 16.11 25.80 19.27
CA TYR A 482 16.63 27.14 19.06
C TYR A 482 16.60 27.55 17.59
N ASN A 483 17.11 26.71 16.69
CA ASN A 483 17.13 26.99 15.26
C ASN A 483 15.71 27.15 14.69
N ALA A 484 14.77 26.29 15.14
CA ALA A 484 13.37 26.40 14.74
C ALA A 484 12.73 27.72 15.21
N LEU A 485 13.01 28.19 16.44
CA LEU A 485 12.53 29.48 16.93
C LEU A 485 13.09 30.65 16.10
N VAL A 486 14.38 30.62 15.77
CA VAL A 486 15.01 31.65 14.92
C VAL A 486 14.38 31.66 13.53
N GLU A 487 14.16 30.50 12.92
CA GLU A 487 13.45 30.38 11.63
C GLU A 487 12.01 30.90 11.74
N TYR A 488 11.36 30.68 12.89
CA TYR A 488 10.02 31.21 13.19
C TYR A 488 9.96 32.75 13.25
N GLY A 489 11.12 33.41 13.38
CA GLY A 489 11.26 34.87 13.42
C GLY A 489 11.64 35.43 14.79
N PHE A 490 12.03 34.59 15.75
CA PHE A 490 12.55 35.05 17.03
C PHE A 490 13.97 35.61 16.84
N LYS A 491 14.30 36.69 17.56
CA LYS A 491 15.68 37.16 17.62
C LYS A 491 16.54 36.10 18.34
N PRO A 492 17.77 35.82 17.88
CA PRO A 492 18.69 34.87 18.50
C PRO A 492 18.74 34.93 20.03
N SER A 493 19.06 36.11 20.59
CA SER A 493 19.16 36.31 22.04
C SER A 493 17.85 36.04 22.80
N TYR A 494 16.71 36.28 22.15
CA TYR A 494 15.40 36.09 22.75
C TYR A 494 14.90 34.63 22.62
N ALA A 495 15.35 33.90 21.61
CA ALA A 495 15.07 32.47 21.48
C ALA A 495 15.72 31.69 22.64
N GLU A 496 16.99 31.97 22.97
CA GLU A 496 17.67 31.40 24.14
C GLU A 496 16.93 31.73 25.45
N GLU A 497 16.60 33.00 25.68
CA GLU A 497 15.86 33.45 26.87
C GLU A 497 14.53 32.71 27.03
N ILE A 498 13.80 32.49 25.93
CA ILE A 498 12.54 31.76 25.95
C ILE A 498 12.73 30.28 26.28
N ILE A 499 13.76 29.63 25.74
CA ILE A 499 14.02 28.21 26.05
C ILE A 499 14.31 28.07 27.55
N GLU A 500 15.17 28.91 28.11
CA GLU A 500 15.45 28.89 29.55
C GLU A 500 14.19 29.16 30.37
N ARG A 501 13.37 30.12 29.94
CA ARG A 501 12.11 30.44 30.61
C ARG A 501 11.12 29.29 30.58
N LEU A 502 11.00 28.58 29.46
CA LEU A 502 10.13 27.41 29.34
C LEU A 502 10.56 26.26 30.25
N ILE A 503 11.87 26.11 30.47
CA ILE A 503 12.42 25.14 31.42
C ILE A 503 12.16 25.60 32.86
N ALA A 504 12.47 26.86 33.17
CA ALA A 504 12.30 27.43 34.50
C ALA A 504 10.83 27.47 34.97
N ASP A 505 9.91 27.78 34.05
CA ASP A 505 8.47 27.80 34.31
C ASP A 505 7.87 26.37 34.34
N GLY A 506 8.67 25.32 34.11
CA GLY A 506 8.26 23.93 34.24
C GLY A 506 7.45 23.38 33.06
N TYR A 507 7.50 24.00 31.88
CA TYR A 507 6.86 23.45 30.68
C TYR A 507 7.72 22.41 29.98
N LEU A 508 9.04 22.58 30.05
CA LEU A 508 10.03 21.67 29.48
C LEU A 508 10.95 21.14 30.58
N TYR A 509 11.45 19.93 30.41
CA TYR A 509 12.52 19.37 31.24
C TYR A 509 13.60 18.74 30.36
N GLU A 510 14.80 18.59 30.92
CA GLU A 510 15.97 18.06 30.24
C GLU A 510 16.30 16.65 30.75
N PRO A 511 15.71 15.57 30.17
CA PRO A 511 16.01 14.19 30.59
C PRO A 511 17.48 13.80 30.42
N PHE A 512 18.15 14.36 29.41
CA PHE A 512 19.57 14.17 29.13
C PHE A 512 20.15 15.48 28.62
N ILE A 513 21.44 15.69 28.81
CA ILE A 513 22.14 16.91 28.36
C ILE A 513 21.85 17.18 26.87
N GLY A 514 21.32 18.36 26.57
CA GLY A 514 20.94 18.84 25.24
C GLY A 514 19.61 18.31 24.71
N ARG A 515 18.87 17.48 25.45
CA ARG A 515 17.59 16.88 25.03
C ARG A 515 16.46 17.39 25.90
N LEU A 516 15.49 18.06 25.28
CA LEU A 516 14.32 18.61 25.94
C LEU A 516 13.10 17.71 25.70
N LYS A 517 12.22 17.64 26.70
CA LYS A 517 10.89 17.01 26.60
C LYS A 517 9.85 17.89 27.25
N MET A 518 8.62 17.83 26.75
CA MET A 518 7.51 18.54 27.37
C MET A 518 7.06 17.84 28.66
N ILE A 519 6.83 18.61 29.72
CA ILE A 519 6.13 18.13 30.91
C ILE A 519 4.64 18.14 30.56
N LYS A 520 4.06 16.96 30.29
CA LYS A 520 2.65 16.88 29.93
C LYS A 520 1.78 17.30 31.12
N PRO A 521 0.92 18.33 30.99
CA PRO A 521 -0.18 18.47 31.93
C PRO A 521 -1.11 17.26 31.74
N GLU A 522 -1.55 16.65 32.85
CA GLU A 522 -2.50 15.53 32.85
C GLU A 522 -3.84 15.87 32.17
#